data_AF-A0A1F7MRJ1-F1
#
_entry.id   AF-A0A1F7MRJ1-F1
#
_cell.length_a   1.000
_cell.length_b   1.000
_cell.length_c   1.000
_cell.angle_alpha   90.00
_cell.angle_beta   90.00
_cell.angle_gamma   90.00
#
_symmetry.space_group_name_H-M   'P 1'
#
loop_
_entity.id
_entity.type
_entity.pdbx_description
1 polymer ?
#
loop_
_entity_poly.entity_id
_entity_poly.type
_entity_poly.pdbx_seq_one_letter_code
_entity_poly.pdbx_strand_id
1 'polypeptide(L)'
;MAWAGKAHVLFVEASQESTDVWTFSVTVKHDDKGPNHWVDWWRLRTPEGRELGRRVLLHSHEDEQPFTRDERIRIPPNLRSVVVEAHDKVHGLGGATVTVDLTKPAGQGYTVTRRP
;
A
#
# COMPACT_ATOMS: atom_id res chain seq x y z
N MET A 1 11.10 -5.55 -21.14
CA MET A 1 9.81 -5.44 -20.44
C MET A 1 9.82 -4.13 -19.68
N ALA A 2 8.86 -3.24 -19.94
CA ALA A 2 8.87 -1.87 -19.44
C ALA A 2 8.37 -1.82 -18.00
N TRP A 3 9.32 -1.80 -17.06
CA TRP A 3 9.10 -1.47 -15.64
C TRP A 3 9.13 0.05 -15.39
N ALA A 4 9.26 0.85 -16.44
CA ALA A 4 9.37 2.30 -16.32
C ALA A 4 7.99 2.90 -16.06
N GLY A 5 7.84 3.60 -14.93
CA GLY A 5 6.81 4.63 -14.76
C GLY A 5 5.56 4.29 -13.94
N LYS A 6 5.45 3.10 -13.35
CA LYS A 6 4.26 2.73 -12.55
C LYS A 6 4.47 2.96 -11.06
N ALA A 7 3.39 3.09 -10.30
CA ALA A 7 3.46 3.20 -8.85
C ALA A 7 3.77 1.83 -8.18
N HIS A 8 4.94 1.72 -7.54
CA HIS A 8 5.40 0.51 -6.87
C HIS A 8 5.22 0.60 -5.37
N VAL A 9 4.58 -0.40 -4.76
CA VAL A 9 4.63 -0.59 -3.30
C VAL A 9 5.93 -1.32 -2.97
N LEU A 10 6.79 -0.68 -2.18
CA LEU A 10 8.09 -1.22 -1.80
C LEU A 10 8.06 -1.92 -0.44
N PHE A 11 7.33 -1.34 0.52
CA PHE A 11 7.28 -1.84 1.88
C PHE A 11 5.94 -1.53 2.56
N VAL A 12 5.53 -2.39 3.48
CA VAL A 12 4.31 -2.20 4.28
C VAL A 12 4.60 -2.54 5.74
N GLU A 13 4.33 -1.61 6.64
CA GLU A 13 4.27 -1.89 8.07
C GLU A 13 2.80 -1.95 8.49
N ALA A 14 2.37 -3.08 9.04
CA ALA A 14 1.00 -3.27 9.52
C ALA A 14 1.00 -3.34 11.04
N SER A 15 0.27 -2.45 11.70
CA SER A 15 0.12 -2.44 13.16
C SER A 15 -1.34 -2.64 13.56
N GLN A 16 -1.60 -3.58 14.47
CA GLN A 16 -2.95 -3.83 14.97
C GLN A 16 -3.26 -2.90 16.15
N GLU A 17 -4.29 -2.07 16.03
CA GLU A 17 -4.74 -1.17 17.10
C GLU A 17 -5.83 -1.82 17.99
N SER A 18 -6.77 -2.51 17.34
CA SER A 18 -7.86 -3.27 17.98
C SER A 18 -8.14 -4.55 17.19
N THR A 19 -9.15 -5.31 17.62
CA THR A 19 -9.54 -6.59 16.99
C THR A 19 -9.69 -6.49 15.46
N ASP A 20 -10.32 -5.43 14.97
CA ASP A 20 -10.66 -5.22 13.56
C ASP A 20 -10.00 -3.96 12.95
N VAL A 21 -9.23 -3.20 13.71
CA VAL A 21 -8.60 -1.95 13.23
C VAL A 21 -7.09 -2.10 13.16
N TRP A 22 -6.55 -1.71 12.01
CA TRP A 22 -5.13 -1.72 11.71
C TRP A 22 -4.70 -0.37 11.13
N THR A 23 -3.47 0.02 11.43
CA THR A 23 -2.79 1.12 10.72
C THR A 23 -1.74 0.51 9.81
N PHE A 24 -1.79 0.90 8.54
CA PHE A 24 -0.85 0.48 7.51
C PHE A 24 -0.01 1.68 7.07
N SER A 25 1.30 1.57 7.25
CA SER A 25 2.29 2.51 6.70
C SER A 25 2.85 1.93 5.42
N VAL A 26 2.58 2.59 4.29
CA VAL A 26 2.89 2.05 2.96
C VAL A 26 3.93 2.93 2.29
N THR A 27 5.09 2.34 1.97
CA THR A 27 6.16 2.97 1.20
C THR A 27 5.91 2.75 -0.29
N VAL A 28 5.79 3.84 -1.04
CA VAL A 28 5.55 3.83 -2.48
C VAL A 28 6.70 4.52 -3.22
N LYS A 29 7.05 4.01 -4.40
CA LYS A 29 7.97 4.63 -5.35
C LYS A 29 7.31 4.80 -6.72
N HIS A 30 7.47 5.98 -7.30
CA HIS A 30 7.03 6.30 -8.65
C HIS A 30 8.12 7.11 -9.36
N ASP A 31 8.64 6.58 -10.47
CA ASP A 31 9.79 7.16 -11.18
C ASP A 31 9.41 8.27 -12.16
N ASP A 32 8.14 8.38 -12.56
CA ASP A 32 7.69 9.41 -13.48
C ASP A 32 7.39 10.74 -12.78
N LYS A 33 7.56 11.81 -13.57
CA LYS A 33 7.59 13.21 -13.13
C LYS A 33 6.57 14.04 -13.90
N GLY A 34 6.11 15.13 -13.30
CA GLY A 34 5.24 16.10 -13.96
C GLY A 34 3.98 16.45 -13.16
N PRO A 35 3.32 17.57 -13.51
CA PRO A 35 2.30 18.19 -12.65
C PRO A 35 1.05 17.33 -12.44
N ASN A 36 0.77 16.39 -13.36
CA ASN A 36 -0.42 15.54 -13.33
C ASN A 36 -0.09 14.05 -13.28
N HIS A 37 1.18 13.67 -13.14
CA HIS A 37 1.62 12.28 -13.20
C HIS A 37 2.25 11.86 -11.87
N TRP A 38 1.39 11.46 -10.95
CA TRP A 38 1.79 11.06 -9.61
C TRP A 38 0.83 10.00 -9.06
N VAL A 39 1.25 9.35 -7.98
CA VAL A 39 0.47 8.35 -7.26
C VAL A 39 -0.70 9.01 -6.54
N ASP A 40 -1.92 8.86 -7.03
CA ASP A 40 -3.11 9.48 -6.44
C ASP A 40 -3.72 8.65 -5.30
N TRP A 41 -3.40 7.37 -5.21
CA TRP A 41 -3.75 6.56 -4.04
C TRP A 41 -2.95 5.26 -3.97
N TRP A 42 -2.96 4.66 -2.78
CA TRP A 42 -2.70 3.24 -2.58
C TRP A 42 -3.85 2.62 -1.81
N ARG A 43 -4.09 1.32 -2.00
CA ARG A 43 -5.21 0.62 -1.35
C ARG A 43 -4.82 -0.73 -0.81
N LEU A 44 -5.65 -1.22 0.11
CA LEU A 44 -5.69 -2.60 0.53
C LEU A 44 -6.87 -3.31 -0.12
N ARG A 45 -6.63 -4.54 -0.54
CA ARG A 45 -7.68 -5.44 -1.01
C ARG A 45 -7.48 -6.85 -0.46
N THR A 46 -8.56 -7.63 -0.49
CA THR A 46 -8.47 -9.08 -0.26
C THR A 46 -7.72 -9.74 -1.43
N PRO A 47 -7.22 -10.98 -1.24
CA PRO A 47 -6.63 -11.76 -2.33
C PRO A 47 -7.56 -11.90 -3.54
N GLU A 48 -8.87 -11.98 -3.28
CA GLU A 48 -9.93 -12.10 -4.31
C GLU A 48 -10.26 -10.77 -5.00
N GLY A 49 -9.62 -9.66 -4.58
CA GLY A 49 -9.74 -8.37 -5.25
C GLY A 49 -10.71 -7.37 -4.61
N ARG A 50 -11.38 -7.72 -3.50
CA ARG A 50 -12.30 -6.79 -2.83
C ARG A 50 -11.53 -5.71 -2.08
N GLU A 51 -11.79 -4.45 -2.36
CA GLU A 51 -11.20 -3.32 -1.63
C GLU A 51 -11.64 -3.30 -0.16
N LEU A 52 -10.69 -3.06 0.75
CA LEU A 52 -10.90 -2.94 2.19
C LEU A 52 -10.79 -1.49 2.67
N GLY A 53 -10.01 -0.67 1.96
CA GLY A 53 -9.77 0.73 2.26
C GLY A 53 -8.58 1.25 1.46
N ARG A 54 -8.39 2.56 1.43
CA ARG A 54 -7.33 3.22 0.67
C ARG A 54 -6.92 4.54 1.27
N ARG A 55 -5.69 4.95 0.99
CA ARG A 55 -5.20 6.30 1.21
C ARG A 55 -5.28 7.09 -0.08
N VAL A 56 -6.06 8.16 -0.08
CA VAL A 56 -6.03 9.15 -1.17
C VAL A 56 -4.90 10.15 -0.90
N LEU A 57 -4.08 10.36 -1.90
CA LEU A 57 -3.02 11.35 -1.92
C LEU A 57 -3.57 12.53 -2.75
N LEU A 58 -3.25 13.78 -2.38
CA LEU A 58 -3.87 14.98 -3.00
C LEU A 58 -2.86 15.86 -3.75
N HIS A 59 -1.57 15.55 -3.67
CA HIS A 59 -0.49 16.28 -4.33
C HIS A 59 0.63 15.33 -4.76
N SER A 60 1.48 15.80 -5.67
CA SER A 60 2.67 15.05 -6.10
C SER A 60 3.68 14.92 -4.96
N HIS A 61 4.32 13.74 -4.89
CA HIS A 61 5.45 13.44 -4.01
C HIS A 61 6.76 13.31 -4.81
N GLU A 62 6.90 14.00 -5.94
CA GLU A 62 8.07 13.89 -6.83
C GLU A 62 9.41 14.15 -6.10
N ASP A 63 9.44 15.10 -5.17
CA ASP A 63 10.64 15.47 -4.40
C ASP A 63 10.83 14.63 -3.12
N GLU A 64 9.97 13.64 -2.89
CA GLU A 64 9.94 12.77 -1.72
C GLU A 64 9.84 11.30 -2.19
N GLN A 65 10.77 10.83 -3.01
CA GLN A 65 10.76 9.44 -3.50
C GLN A 65 11.89 8.61 -2.87
N PRO A 66 11.59 7.42 -2.31
CA PRO A 66 10.25 6.92 -2.00
C PRO A 66 9.60 7.70 -0.84
N PHE A 67 8.27 7.74 -0.80
CA PHE A 67 7.51 8.29 0.34
C PHE A 67 6.74 7.20 1.07
N THR A 68 6.45 7.44 2.34
CA THR A 68 5.57 6.60 3.16
C THR A 68 4.36 7.40 3.60
N ARG A 69 3.16 6.82 3.47
CA ARG A 69 1.94 7.39 4.05
C ARG A 69 1.14 6.31 4.76
N ASP A 70 0.43 6.75 5.79
CA ASP A 70 -0.34 5.88 6.67
C ASP A 70 -1.83 5.95 6.34
N GLU A 71 -2.55 4.86 6.58
CA GLU A 71 -4.01 4.86 6.65
C GLU A 71 -4.53 3.83 7.66
N ARG A 72 -5.61 4.20 8.34
CA ARG A 72 -6.29 3.34 9.31
C ARG A 72 -7.42 2.60 8.61
N ILE A 73 -7.32 1.28 8.53
CA ILE A 73 -8.22 0.43 7.74
C ILE A 73 -8.81 -0.66 8.63
N ARG A 74 -10.11 -0.90 8.48
CA ARG A 74 -10.78 -2.02 9.13
C ARG A 74 -10.52 -3.32 8.37
N ILE A 75 -10.02 -4.31 9.08
CA ILE A 75 -9.73 -5.65 8.55
C ILE A 75 -10.65 -6.65 9.25
N PRO A 76 -11.43 -7.45 8.50
CA PRO A 76 -12.28 -8.48 9.09
C PRO A 76 -11.46 -9.47 9.96
N PRO A 77 -11.96 -9.90 11.13
CA PRO A 77 -11.19 -10.64 12.15
C PRO A 77 -10.63 -12.01 11.70
N ASN A 78 -11.06 -12.51 10.54
CA ASN A 78 -10.61 -13.80 9.97
C ASN A 78 -9.77 -13.65 8.70
N LEU A 79 -9.54 -12.42 8.22
CA LEU A 79 -8.73 -12.21 7.02
C LEU A 79 -7.25 -12.40 7.37
N ARG A 80 -6.61 -13.36 6.71
CA ARG A 80 -5.20 -13.72 6.99
C ARG A 80 -4.21 -12.93 6.16
N SER A 81 -4.60 -12.46 4.99
CA SER A 81 -3.72 -11.72 4.10
C SER A 81 -4.44 -10.57 3.39
N VAL A 82 -3.67 -9.54 3.08
CA VAL A 82 -4.10 -8.41 2.25
C VAL A 82 -3.07 -8.17 1.16
N VAL A 83 -3.53 -7.63 0.03
CA VAL A 83 -2.65 -7.15 -1.04
C VAL A 83 -2.68 -5.63 -1.04
N VAL A 84 -1.50 -5.02 -1.04
CA VAL A 84 -1.29 -3.58 -1.13
C VAL A 84 -0.79 -3.24 -2.52
N GLU A 85 -1.48 -2.32 -3.17
CA GLU A 85 -1.15 -1.84 -4.51
C GLU A 85 -1.34 -0.33 -4.60
N ALA A 86 -0.54 0.30 -5.46
CA ALA A 86 -0.57 1.74 -5.71
C ALA A 86 -1.05 2.01 -7.13
N HIS A 87 -1.67 3.17 -7.31
CA HIS A 87 -2.19 3.67 -8.57
C HIS A 87 -1.63 5.05 -8.84
N ASP A 88 -1.26 5.31 -10.08
CA ASP A 88 -0.92 6.65 -10.54
C ASP A 88 -1.92 7.15 -11.58
N LYS A 89 -2.04 8.47 -11.69
CA LYS A 89 -3.06 9.15 -12.51
C LYS A 89 -3.01 8.83 -14.01
N VAL A 90 -1.88 8.35 -14.53
CA VAL A 90 -1.66 8.20 -15.98
C VAL A 90 -1.67 6.73 -16.38
N HIS A 91 -0.93 5.89 -15.67
CA HIS A 91 -0.80 4.46 -15.95
C HIS A 91 -1.80 3.61 -15.18
N GLY A 92 -2.44 4.16 -14.16
CA GLY A 92 -3.35 3.44 -13.29
C GLY A 92 -2.62 2.39 -12.45
N LEU A 93 -3.15 1.17 -12.44
CA LEU A 93 -2.53 0.04 -11.73
C LEU A 93 -1.43 -0.65 -12.56
N GLY A 94 -0.60 -1.43 -11.87
CA GLY A 94 0.29 -2.41 -12.48
C GLY A 94 1.76 -2.26 -12.13
N GLY A 95 2.09 -1.45 -11.13
CA GLY A 95 3.38 -1.52 -10.47
C GLY A 95 3.47 -2.71 -9.51
N ALA A 96 4.56 -2.76 -8.76
CA ALA A 96 4.80 -3.84 -7.80
C ALA A 96 3.80 -3.76 -6.64
N THR A 97 3.34 -4.92 -6.18
CA THR A 97 2.41 -5.05 -5.04
C THR A 97 3.07 -5.81 -3.91
N VAL A 98 2.68 -5.53 -2.67
CA VAL A 98 3.10 -6.31 -1.50
C VAL A 98 1.92 -7.13 -0.99
N THR A 99 2.12 -8.43 -0.77
CA THR A 99 1.16 -9.27 -0.05
C THR A 99 1.59 -9.40 1.40
N VAL A 100 0.76 -8.89 2.32
CA VAL A 100 1.00 -8.95 3.76
C VAL A 100 0.24 -10.13 4.32
N ASP A 101 0.97 -11.15 4.82
CA ASP A 101 0.38 -12.20 5.66
C ASP A 101 0.31 -11.68 7.10
N LEU A 102 -0.88 -11.26 7.51
CA LEU A 102 -1.15 -10.68 8.82
C LEU A 102 -0.87 -11.67 9.95
N THR A 103 -0.71 -12.96 9.68
CA THR A 103 -0.41 -13.98 10.71
C THR A 103 1.08 -14.15 11.00
N LYS A 104 1.95 -13.51 10.21
CA LYS A 104 3.41 -13.58 10.37
C LYS A 104 3.97 -12.22 10.75
N PRO A 105 4.95 -12.14 11.67
CA PRO A 105 5.52 -10.87 12.10
C PRO A 105 6.30 -10.14 11.00
N ALA A 106 6.74 -10.84 9.96
CA ALA A 106 7.40 -10.26 8.79
C ALA A 106 7.33 -11.20 7.58
N GLY A 107 7.63 -10.65 6.41
CA GLY A 107 7.81 -11.39 5.17
C GLY A 107 8.44 -10.51 4.09
N GLN A 108 8.31 -10.90 2.82
CA GLN A 108 8.88 -10.14 1.73
C GLN A 108 8.17 -8.79 1.57
N GLY A 109 8.87 -7.71 1.90
CA GLY A 109 8.36 -6.35 1.76
C GLY A 109 7.37 -5.92 2.85
N TYR A 110 7.30 -6.62 3.99
CA TYR A 110 6.43 -6.17 5.08
C TYR A 110 6.87 -6.60 6.49
N THR A 111 6.39 -5.86 7.49
CA THR A 111 6.34 -6.25 8.92
C THR A 111 4.91 -6.19 9.45
N VAL A 112 4.64 -6.95 10.51
CA VAL A 112 3.36 -6.98 11.21
C VAL A 112 3.61 -6.94 12.71
N THR A 113 3.07 -5.90 13.36
CA THR A 113 3.03 -5.77 14.82
C THR A 113 1.61 -6.02 15.27
N ARG A 114 1.36 -7.19 15.87
CA ARG A 114 0.08 -7.46 16.54
C ARG A 114 0.11 -6.90 17.94
N ARG A 115 -1.04 -6.42 18.40
CA ARG A 115 -1.25 -6.09 19.80
C ARG A 115 -1.09 -7.39 20.63
N PRO A 116 -0.45 -7.34 21.81
CA PRO A 116 -0.40 -8.46 22.74
C PRO A 116 -1.79 -8.96 23.14
#